data_AF-A0AAD7GE60-F1
#
_entry.id   AF-A0AAD7GE60-F1
#
_cell.length_a   1.000
_cell.length_b   1.000
_cell.length_c   1.000
_cell.angle_alpha   90.00
_cell.angle_beta   90.00
_cell.angle_gamma   90.00
#
_symmetry.space_group_name_H-M   'P 1'
#
loop_
_entity.id
_entity.type
_entity.pdbx_description
1 polymer ?
#
loop_
_entity_poly.entity_id
_entity_poly.type
_entity_poly.pdbx_seq_one_letter_code
_entity_poly.pdbx_strand_id
1 'polypeptide(L)'
;SPRFRRLALFDDPKPSGSIAKAYSGLSRPQCSVWTQLRTSHIGLNAFLYRFHLAPSPDCSLCLVPETVPHFLLSCPRFRRQR
;
A
#
# COMPACT_ATOMS: atom_id res chain seq x y z
N SER A 1 12.53 9.04 10.00
CA SER A 1 11.24 8.55 10.53
C SER A 1 11.02 7.10 10.13
N PRO A 2 10.48 6.22 11.00
CA PRO A 2 10.14 4.83 10.66
C PRO A 2 9.24 4.69 9.43
N ARG A 3 8.46 5.73 9.11
CA ARG A 3 7.61 5.81 7.92
C ARG A 3 8.40 5.90 6.61
N PHE A 4 9.50 6.65 6.60
CA PHE A 4 10.36 6.82 5.42
C PHE A 4 11.06 5.52 5.02
N ARG A 5 11.47 4.71 6.01
CA ARG A 5 12.10 3.40 5.78
C ARG A 5 11.15 2.41 5.10
N ARG A 6 9.84 2.50 5.34
CA ARG A 6 8.83 1.67 4.67
C ARG A 6 8.56 2.07 3.23
N LEU A 7 8.53 3.39 2.95
CA LEU A 7 8.45 3.91 1.58
C LEU A 7 9.65 3.43 0.74
N ALA A 8 10.85 3.43 1.33
CA ALA A 8 12.07 2.95 0.68
C ALA A 8 12.07 1.44 0.32
N LEU A 9 11.13 0.64 0.84
CA LEU A 9 11.00 -0.78 0.46
C LEU A 9 10.35 -0.96 -0.92
N PHE A 10 9.55 0.01 -1.35
CA PHE A 10 8.79 -0.07 -2.61
C PHE A 10 9.24 0.94 -3.65
N ASP A 11 9.83 2.05 -3.21
CA ASP A 11 10.29 3.11 -4.10
C ASP A 11 11.70 3.56 -3.75
N ASP A 12 12.49 3.86 -4.78
CA ASP A 12 13.69 4.68 -4.60
C ASP A 12 13.29 6.04 -4.01
N PRO A 13 13.99 6.54 -2.96
CA PRO A 13 13.76 7.87 -2.42
C PRO A 13 14.23 8.91 -3.44
N LYS A 14 13.35 9.22 -4.39
CA LYS A 14 13.64 10.12 -5.51
C LYS A 14 13.41 11.57 -5.07
N PRO A 15 14.25 12.52 -5.52
CA PRO A 15 14.07 13.93 -5.18
C PRO A 15 12.70 14.44 -5.67
N SER A 16 12.14 15.44 -4.96
CA SER A 16 10.77 15.95 -5.11
C SER A 16 10.31 16.17 -6.56
N GLY A 17 11.18 16.72 -7.43
CA GLY A 17 10.86 16.94 -8.86
C GLY A 17 10.60 15.65 -9.67
N SER A 18 11.06 14.50 -9.18
CA SER A 18 10.81 13.20 -9.81
C SER A 18 9.46 12.59 -9.42
N ILE A 19 8.85 13.01 -8.30
CA ILE A 19 7.55 12.46 -7.88
C ILE A 19 6.45 12.97 -8.81
N ALA A 20 6.51 14.24 -9.21
CA ALA A 20 5.59 14.80 -10.20
C ALA A 20 5.65 14.05 -11.55
N LYS A 21 6.85 13.64 -11.97
CA LYS A 21 7.02 12.76 -13.15
C LYS A 21 6.48 11.35 -12.93
N ALA A 22 6.58 10.79 -11.72
CA ALA A 22 6.01 9.47 -11.42
C ALA A 22 4.48 9.46 -11.54
N TYR A 23 3.84 10.61 -11.30
CA TYR A 23 2.40 10.80 -11.42
C TYR A 23 1.96 11.45 -12.73
N SER A 24 2.88 11.80 -13.63
CA SER A 24 2.50 12.44 -14.90
C SER A 24 1.74 11.45 -15.77
N GLY A 25 0.48 11.77 -16.09
CA GLY A 25 -0.42 10.90 -16.86
C GLY A 25 -1.41 10.10 -16.02
N LEU A 26 -1.31 10.16 -14.68
CA LEU A 26 -2.32 9.58 -13.79
C LEU A 26 -3.38 10.62 -13.43
N SER A 27 -4.63 10.19 -13.41
CA SER A 27 -5.73 10.99 -12.90
C SER A 27 -5.60 11.18 -11.38
N ARG A 28 -6.19 12.26 -10.84
CA ARG A 28 -6.24 12.53 -9.39
C ARG A 28 -6.64 11.31 -8.53
N PRO A 29 -7.69 10.53 -8.86
CA PRO A 29 -8.03 9.33 -8.07
C PRO A 29 -6.94 8.26 -8.13
N GLN A 30 -6.30 8.04 -9.28
CA GLN A 30 -5.20 7.09 -9.40
C GLN A 30 -3.98 7.52 -8.57
N CYS A 31 -3.62 8.81 -8.63
CA CYS A 31 -2.53 9.35 -7.80
C CYS A 31 -2.80 9.16 -6.30
N SER A 32 -4.05 9.31 -5.86
CA SER A 32 -4.45 9.07 -4.47
C SER A 32 -4.23 7.62 -4.06
N VAL A 33 -4.74 6.67 -4.86
CA VAL A 33 -4.56 5.23 -4.61
C VAL A 33 -3.09 4.86 -4.57
N TRP A 34 -2.29 5.35 -5.53
CA TRP A 34 -0.84 5.12 -5.54
C TRP A 34 -0.16 5.68 -4.29
N THR A 35 -0.52 6.89 -3.87
CA THR A 35 0.05 7.49 -2.64
C THR A 35 -0.30 6.66 -1.40
N GLN A 36 -1.52 6.16 -1.30
CA GLN A 36 -1.98 5.30 -0.20
C GLN A 36 -1.24 3.96 -0.17
N LEU A 37 -1.02 3.34 -1.34
CA LEU A 37 -0.24 2.10 -1.46
C LEU A 37 1.20 2.31 -1.01
N ARG A 38 1.87 3.34 -1.54
CA ARG A 38 3.27 3.68 -1.19
C ARG A 38 3.45 3.95 0.30
N THR A 39 2.51 4.65 0.91
CA THR A 39 2.55 4.98 2.35
C THR A 39 2.00 3.88 3.25
N SER A 40 1.46 2.80 2.68
CA SER A 40 0.70 1.77 3.42
C SER A 40 -0.44 2.35 4.26
N HIS A 41 -1.06 3.42 3.79
CA HIS A 41 -2.24 4.07 4.38
C HIS A 41 -3.47 3.76 3.54
N ILE A 42 -3.66 2.48 3.25
CA ILE A 42 -4.79 1.96 2.49
C ILE A 42 -5.61 1.04 3.39
N GLY A 43 -6.92 0.91 3.09
CA GLY A 43 -7.88 0.12 3.87
C GLY A 43 -7.68 -1.40 3.80
N LEU A 44 -6.47 -1.88 4.04
CA LEU A 44 -6.17 -3.31 4.23
C LEU A 44 -6.28 -3.68 5.71
N ASN A 45 -6.55 -4.95 6.02
CA ASN A 45 -6.81 -5.41 7.38
C ASN A 45 -5.68 -5.06 8.35
N ALA A 46 -4.42 -5.16 7.94
CA ALA A 46 -3.29 -4.81 8.81
C ALA A 46 -3.23 -3.30 9.15
N PHE A 47 -3.72 -2.43 8.27
CA PHE A 47 -3.83 -0.99 8.56
C PHE A 47 -5.06 -0.69 9.41
N LEU A 48 -6.21 -1.26 9.07
CA LEU A 48 -7.48 -1.05 9.78
C LEU A 48 -7.45 -1.59 11.21
N TYR A 49 -6.80 -2.73 11.43
CA TYR A 49 -6.67 -3.34 12.76
C TYR A 49 -5.93 -2.42 13.75
N ARG A 50 -4.98 -1.60 13.28
CA ARG A 50 -4.25 -0.63 14.12
C ARG A 50 -5.15 0.46 14.70
N PHE A 51 -6.30 0.69 14.09
CA PHE A 51 -7.31 1.64 14.54
C PHE A 51 -8.56 0.94 15.10
N HIS A 52 -8.49 -0.38 15.33
CA HIS A 52 -9.60 -1.21 15.79
C HIS A 52 -10.83 -1.17 14.86
N LEU A 53 -10.62 -0.89 13.57
CA LEU A 53 -11.68 -0.85 12.55
C LEU A 53 -11.88 -2.21 11.86
N ALA A 54 -10.95 -3.13 12.04
CA ALA A 54 -11.05 -4.51 11.57
C ALA A 54 -10.86 -5.47 12.74
N PRO A 55 -11.53 -6.64 12.74
CA PRO A 55 -11.46 -7.62 13.83
C PRO A 55 -10.11 -8.33 13.90
N SER A 56 -9.43 -8.50 12.76
CA SER A 56 -8.13 -9.15 12.66
C SER A 56 -7.24 -8.43 11.65
N PRO A 57 -5.91 -8.44 11.81
CA PRO A 57 -4.98 -7.89 10.81
C PRO A 57 -4.78 -8.83 9.61
N ASP A 58 -5.26 -10.07 9.71
CA ASP A 58 -4.90 -11.14 8.77
C ASP A 58 -5.80 -11.20 7.54
N CYS A 59 -5.22 -11.68 6.45
CA CYS A 59 -5.96 -12.01 5.25
C CYS A 59 -6.79 -13.28 5.50
N SER A 60 -8.09 -13.21 5.24
CA SER A 60 -9.03 -14.35 5.35
C SER A 60 -8.59 -15.64 4.65
N LEU A 61 -7.78 -15.55 3.60
CA LEU A 61 -7.37 -16.70 2.80
C LEU A 61 -5.94 -17.18 3.09
N CYS A 62 -5.02 -16.26 3.42
CA CYS A 62 -3.62 -16.60 3.65
C CYS A 62 -3.24 -16.70 5.13
N LEU A 63 -4.13 -16.24 6.04
CA LEU A 63 -3.92 -16.21 7.49
C LEU A 63 -2.61 -15.53 7.91
N VAL A 64 -2.16 -14.57 7.10
CA VAL A 64 -1.01 -13.70 7.39
C VAL A 64 -1.45 -12.25 7.35
N PRO A 65 -0.73 -11.33 8.01
CA PRO A 65 -1.09 -9.92 8.02
C PRO A 65 -1.28 -9.35 6.61
N GLU A 66 -2.46 -8.78 6.35
CA GLU A 66 -2.81 -8.20 5.06
C GLU A 66 -2.14 -6.83 4.89
N THR A 67 -0.85 -6.87 4.57
CA THR A 67 -0.02 -5.69 4.31
C THR A 67 0.00 -5.37 2.82
N VAL A 68 0.43 -4.16 2.44
CA VAL A 68 0.60 -3.78 1.01
C VAL A 68 1.44 -4.79 0.22
N PRO A 69 2.63 -5.26 0.67
CA PRO A 69 3.37 -6.28 -0.06
C PRO A 69 2.60 -7.60 -0.17
N HIS A 70 1.87 -8.02 0.87
CA HIS A 70 1.00 -9.18 0.76
C HIS A 70 -0.08 -8.97 -0.30
N PHE A 71 -0.77 -7.83 -0.25
CA PHE A 71 -1.83 -7.46 -1.19
C PHE A 71 -1.35 -7.31 -2.64
N LEU A 72 -0.14 -6.75 -2.87
CA LEU A 72 0.43 -6.45 -4.19
C LEU A 72 1.36 -7.52 -4.77
N LEU A 73 1.91 -8.43 -3.96
CA LEU A 73 2.84 -9.47 -4.43
C LEU A 73 2.33 -10.89 -4.13
N SER A 74 1.81 -11.17 -2.93
CA SER A 74 1.63 -12.57 -2.47
C SER A 74 0.19 -13.09 -2.46
N CYS A 75 -0.82 -12.24 -2.29
CA CYS A 75 -2.19 -12.68 -2.03
C CYS A 75 -2.88 -13.20 -3.32
N PRO A 76 -3.31 -14.48 -3.36
CA PRO A 76 -3.99 -15.02 -4.54
C PRO A 76 -5.45 -14.56 -4.64
N ARG A 77 -6.05 -14.10 -3.53
CA ARG A 77 -7.42 -13.55 -3.51
C ARG A 77 -7.58 -12.36 -4.45
N PHE A 78 -6.57 -11.50 -4.50
CA PHE A 78 -6.59 -10.24 -5.28
C PHE A 78 -5.87 -10.34 -6.62
N ARG A 79 -5.52 -11.57 -7.06
CA ARG A 79 -4.73 -11.78 -8.28
C ARG A 79 -5.43 -11.29 -9.56
N ARG A 80 -6.77 -11.21 -9.57
CA ARG A 80 -7.56 -10.74 -10.72
C ARG A 80 -7.71 -9.22 -10.78
N GLN A 81 -7.51 -8.52 -9.65
CA GLN A 81 -7.76 -7.09 -9.49
C GLN A 81 -6.46 -6.25 -9.48
N ARG A 82 -5.30 -6.92 -9.43
CA ARG A 82 -4.01 -6.31 -9.80
C ARG A 82 -3.91 -6.17 -11.30
#